data_AF-D2MNB9-F1
#
_entry.id   AF-D2MNB9-F1
#
_cell.length_a   1.000
_cell.length_b   1.000
_cell.length_c   1.000
_cell.angle_alpha   90.00
_cell.angle_beta   90.00
_cell.angle_gamma   90.00
#
_symmetry.space_group_name_H-M   'P 1'
#
loop_
_entity.id
_entity.type
_entity.pdbx_description
1 polymer ?
#
loop_
_entity_poly.entity_id
_entity_poly.type
_entity_poly.pdbx_seq_one_letter_code
_entity_poly.pdbx_strand_id
1 'polypeptide(L)'
;MLLKVVREKEITYYNSDQLKAVIVSRVYEDDGSYDVSFDMYNGVEPIRVFKNQEQAEAFVQRLAMMISDEKAYVLVDCDKL
;
A
#
# COMPACT_ATOMS: atom_id res chain seq x y z
N MET A 1 -2.03 -9.24 10.81
CA MET A 1 -2.94 -8.07 10.62
C MET A 1 -3.47 -8.11 9.18
N LEU A 2 -4.70 -7.64 8.91
CA LEU A 2 -5.22 -7.59 7.54
C LEU A 2 -5.10 -6.19 6.96
N LEU A 3 -4.59 -6.09 5.73
CA LEU A 3 -4.55 -4.87 4.93
C LEU A 3 -5.69 -4.94 3.92
N LYS A 4 -6.69 -4.07 4.07
CA LYS A 4 -7.79 -3.93 3.10
C LYS A 4 -7.37 -2.95 2.02
N VAL A 5 -7.41 -3.40 0.78
CA VAL A 5 -7.06 -2.63 -0.40
C VAL A 5 -8.27 -2.58 -1.32
N VAL A 6 -8.64 -1.38 -1.77
CA VAL A 6 -9.74 -1.18 -2.71
C VAL A 6 -9.16 -0.65 -4.00
N ARG A 7 -9.32 -1.40 -5.08
CA ARG A 7 -8.83 -1.03 -6.41
C ARG A 7 -9.82 -1.46 -7.48
N GLU A 8 -10.10 -0.59 -8.44
CA GLU A 8 -10.93 -0.91 -9.62
C GLU A 8 -12.29 -1.58 -9.29
N LYS A 9 -12.88 -1.21 -8.13
CA LYS A 9 -14.14 -1.75 -7.56
C LYS A 9 -14.02 -3.13 -6.92
N GLU A 10 -12.83 -3.67 -6.83
CA GLU A 10 -12.52 -4.89 -6.07
C GLU A 10 -11.97 -4.55 -4.70
N ILE A 11 -12.26 -5.41 -3.72
CA ILE A 11 -11.72 -5.32 -2.36
C ILE A 11 -10.90 -6.58 -2.12
N THR A 12 -9.61 -6.41 -1.86
CA THR A 12 -8.68 -7.49 -1.55
C THR A 12 -8.12 -7.29 -0.15
N TYR A 13 -8.00 -8.39 0.59
CA TYR A 13 -7.43 -8.41 1.94
C TYR A 13 -6.10 -9.16 1.90
N TYR A 14 -5.02 -8.48 2.29
CA TYR A 14 -3.69 -9.07 2.37
C TYR A 14 -3.33 -9.33 3.82
N ASN A 15 -2.69 -10.48 4.10
CA ASN A 15 -2.07 -10.69 5.40
C ASN A 15 -0.75 -9.90 5.44
N SER A 16 -0.60 -9.03 6.44
CA SER A 16 0.63 -8.27 6.69
C SER A 16 1.88 -9.16 6.76
N ASP A 17 1.72 -10.40 7.25
CA ASP A 17 2.84 -11.31 7.46
C ASP A 17 3.42 -11.86 6.14
N GLN A 18 2.69 -11.69 5.03
CA GLN A 18 3.11 -12.09 3.69
C GLN A 18 3.82 -10.95 2.93
N LEU A 19 3.86 -9.75 3.51
CA LEU A 19 4.50 -8.59 2.92
C LEU A 19 6.02 -8.68 3.09
N LYS A 20 6.76 -8.65 1.98
CA LYS A 20 8.22 -8.57 1.98
C LYS A 20 8.70 -7.13 1.98
N ALA A 21 8.09 -6.30 1.13
CA ALA A 21 8.43 -4.91 0.95
C ALA A 21 7.24 -4.11 0.43
N VAL A 22 7.29 -2.79 0.64
CA VAL A 22 6.42 -1.83 -0.03
C VAL A 22 7.27 -1.10 -1.06
N ILE A 23 6.82 -1.09 -2.31
CA ILE A 23 7.56 -0.52 -3.44
C ILE A 23 6.86 0.77 -3.85
N VAL A 24 7.61 1.87 -3.91
CA VAL A 24 7.17 3.12 -4.54
C VAL A 24 7.85 3.19 -5.90
N SER A 25 7.07 3.21 -6.98
CA SER A 25 7.58 3.26 -8.34
C SER A 25 6.94 4.40 -9.11
N ARG A 26 7.72 5.07 -9.95
CA ARG A 26 7.18 6.10 -10.86
C ARG A 26 6.44 5.39 -11.99
N VAL A 27 5.20 5.78 -12.26
CA VAL A 27 4.45 5.26 -13.41
C VAL A 27 5.04 5.90 -14.68
N TYR A 28 5.36 5.09 -15.69
CA TYR A 28 5.99 5.59 -16.93
C TYR A 28 4.97 6.25 -17.87
N GLU A 29 5.45 7.31 -18.54
CA GLU A 29 4.83 8.23 -19.52
C GLU A 29 3.88 9.33 -18.97
N ASP A 30 4.43 10.55 -18.93
CA ASP A 30 3.80 11.89 -18.96
C ASP A 30 2.90 12.42 -17.82
N ASP A 31 2.48 11.64 -16.83
CA ASP A 31 1.58 12.18 -15.77
C ASP A 31 2.25 12.53 -14.42
N GLY A 32 3.51 12.11 -14.21
CA GLY A 32 4.25 12.37 -12.98
C GLY A 32 3.74 11.60 -11.75
N SER A 33 2.91 10.58 -11.95
CA SER A 33 2.32 9.79 -10.87
C SER A 33 3.25 8.70 -10.34
N TYR A 34 2.93 8.24 -9.13
CA TYR A 34 3.68 7.25 -8.39
C TYR A 34 2.76 6.13 -7.93
N ASP A 35 3.06 4.89 -8.33
CA ASP A 35 2.39 3.69 -7.85
C ASP A 35 3.03 3.19 -6.57
N VAL A 36 2.19 2.77 -5.63
CA VAL A 36 2.59 2.01 -4.44
C VAL A 36 2.08 0.59 -4.59
N SER A 37 3.01 -0.35 -4.52
CA SER A 37 2.79 -1.78 -4.66
C SER A 37 3.26 -2.56 -3.43
N PHE A 38 2.62 -3.68 -3.14
CA PHE A 38 3.08 -4.65 -2.15
C PHE A 38 3.87 -5.76 -2.84
N ASP A 39 5.13 -5.96 -2.44
CA ASP A 39 5.89 -7.16 -2.79
C ASP A 39 5.53 -8.27 -1.81
N MET A 40 4.84 -9.29 -2.32
CA MET A 40 4.33 -10.43 -1.57
C MET A 40 5.11 -11.70 -1.94
N TYR A 41 4.94 -12.77 -1.17
CA TYR A 41 5.55 -14.07 -1.51
C TYR A 41 5.14 -14.64 -2.87
N ASN A 42 3.96 -14.28 -3.35
CA ASN A 42 3.33 -14.80 -4.58
C ASN A 42 3.31 -13.81 -5.75
N GLY A 43 3.85 -12.60 -5.61
CA GLY A 43 3.82 -11.59 -6.67
C GLY A 43 3.90 -10.16 -6.15
N VAL A 44 3.85 -9.21 -7.07
CA VAL A 44 3.76 -7.78 -6.77
C VAL A 44 2.35 -7.32 -7.06
N GLU A 45 1.70 -6.72 -6.06
CA GLU A 45 0.30 -6.29 -6.13
C GLU A 45 0.20 -4.77 -6.06
N PRO A 46 -0.35 -4.08 -7.07
CA PRO A 46 -0.51 -2.63 -7.04
C PRO A 46 -1.65 -2.23 -6.13
N ILE A 47 -1.41 -1.24 -5.27
CA ILE A 47 -2.30 -0.85 -4.17
C ILE A 47 -2.94 0.49 -4.44
N ARG A 48 -2.13 1.49 -4.81
CA ARG A 48 -2.61 2.86 -4.97
C ARG A 48 -1.67 3.69 -5.82
N VAL A 49 -2.25 4.54 -6.66
CA VAL A 49 -1.51 5.54 -7.45
C VAL A 49 -1.70 6.91 -6.82
N PHE A 50 -0.61 7.65 -6.68
CA PHE A 50 -0.54 8.99 -6.13
C PHE A 50 -0.06 9.98 -7.20
N LYS A 51 -0.42 11.25 -7.07
CA LYS A 51 -0.05 12.29 -8.05
C LYS A 51 1.40 12.75 -7.95
N ASN A 52 2.08 12.45 -6.84
CA ASN A 52 3.47 12.82 -6.62
C ASN A 52 4.13 11.89 -5.58
N GLN A 53 5.46 11.98 -5.51
CA GLN A 53 6.29 11.16 -4.62
C GLN A 53 6.00 11.40 -3.14
N GLU A 54 5.83 12.65 -2.73
CA GLU A 54 5.61 13.01 -1.33
C GLU A 54 4.33 12.37 -0.77
N GLN A 55 3.26 12.31 -1.56
CA GLN A 55 2.01 11.63 -1.19
C GLN A 55 2.21 10.13 -1.06
N ALA A 56 2.96 9.51 -1.98
CA ALA A 56 3.27 8.09 -1.91
C ALA A 56 4.10 7.76 -0.66
N GLU A 57 5.14 8.55 -0.38
CA GLU A 57 5.99 8.37 0.80
C GLU A 57 5.22 8.61 2.12
N ALA A 58 4.36 9.63 2.18
CA ALA A 58 3.51 9.88 3.34
C ALA A 58 2.54 8.72 3.61
N PHE A 59 1.99 8.12 2.55
CA PHE A 59 1.18 6.91 2.67
C PHE A 59 1.99 5.74 3.24
N VAL A 60 3.21 5.51 2.72
CA VAL A 60 4.09 4.43 3.21
C VAL A 60 4.46 4.64 4.69
N GLN A 61 4.77 5.87 5.11
CA GLN A 61 5.05 6.18 6.51
C GLN A 61 3.86 5.88 7.42
N ARG A 62 2.64 6.31 7.02
CA ARG A 62 1.41 6.01 7.77
C ARG A 62 1.17 4.50 7.85
N LEU A 63 1.33 3.79 6.74
CA LEU A 63 1.18 2.34 6.68
C LEU A 63 2.18 1.64 7.62
N ALA A 64 3.45 2.05 7.61
CA ALA A 64 4.47 1.50 8.48
C ALA A 64 4.15 1.73 9.97
N MET A 65 3.68 2.92 10.33
CA MET A 65 3.22 3.21 11.70
C MET A 65 2.08 2.28 12.12
N MET A 66 1.09 2.08 11.26
CA MET A 66 -0.07 1.21 11.57
C MET A 66 0.32 -0.27 11.67
N ILE A 67 1.24 -0.75 10.83
CA ILE A 67 1.75 -2.13 10.88
C ILE A 67 2.59 -2.37 12.15
N SER A 68 3.39 -1.37 12.56
CA SER A 68 4.23 -1.46 13.76
C SER A 68 3.46 -1.37 15.08
N ASP A 69 2.22 -0.88 15.06
CA ASP A 69 1.38 -0.80 16.24
C ASP A 69 0.71 -2.17 16.52
N GLU A 70 1.45 -3.04 17.23
CA GLU A 70 1.02 -4.39 17.60
C GLU A 70 -0.28 -4.44 18.42
N LYS A 71 -0.75 -3.30 18.95
CA LYS A 71 -1.89 -3.26 19.89
C LYS A 71 -3.19 -2.73 19.33
N ALA A 72 -3.22 -2.16 18.11
CA ALA A 72 -4.33 -1.30 17.73
C ALA A 72 -5.23 -1.80 16.59
N TYR A 73 -4.74 -2.59 15.62
CA TYR A 73 -5.54 -2.87 14.41
C TYR A 73 -5.47 -4.32 13.93
N VAL A 74 -6.63 -5.00 13.96
CA VAL A 74 -6.83 -6.28 13.25
C VAL A 74 -6.96 -6.03 11.74
N LEU A 75 -7.43 -4.84 11.35
CA LEU A 75 -7.68 -4.44 9.97
C LEU A 75 -7.24 -2.99 9.72
N VAL A 76 -6.39 -2.77 8.71
CA VAL A 76 -5.97 -1.46 8.22
C VAL A 76 -6.63 -1.22 6.86
N ASP A 77 -7.41 -0.15 6.73
CA ASP A 77 -8.04 0.25 5.47
C ASP A 77 -7.11 1.18 4.70
N CYS A 78 -6.39 0.64 3.70
CA CYS A 78 -5.39 1.38 2.93
C CYS A 78 -6.01 2.53 2.12
N ASP A 79 -7.31 2.52 1.85
CA ASP A 79 -7.97 3.63 1.19
C ASP A 79 -8.19 4.84 2.14
N LYS A 80 -8.16 4.62 3.46
CA LYS A 80 -8.36 5.66 4.48
C LYS A 80 -7.07 6.24 5.05
N LEU A 81 -5.91 5.69 4.66
CA LEU A 81 -4.60 6.24 4.97
C LEU A 81 -4.28 7.43 4.06
#